data_AF-A0A259FR65-F1
#
_entry.id   AF-A0A259FR65-F1
#
_cell.length_a   1.000
_cell.length_b   1.000
_cell.length_c   1.000
_cell.angle_alpha   90.00
_cell.angle_beta   90.00
_cell.angle_gamma   90.00
#
_symmetry.space_group_name_H-M   'P 1'
#
loop_
_entity.id
_entity.type
_entity.pdbx_description
1 polymer ?
#
loop_
_entity_poly.entity_id
_entity_poly.type
_entity_poly.pdbx_seq_one_letter_code
_entity_poly.pdbx_strand_id
1 'polypeptide(L)'
;MPESHYPARWWRVLPDGRIQCDLCPRYCKLHEGQRGLCFVRKMEGGKLVLTTYGRSSGFCVDPIEKKPLNHFYPGSSVFSFGTAGCNLACKFCQNWDISKSRETDTMVDQAMPDEIAAAAER
;
A
#
# COMPACT_ATOMS: atom_id res chain seq x y z
N MET A 1 -5.23 15.82 -0.54
CA MET A 1 -3.78 16.13 -0.51
C MET A 1 -3.13 15.60 -1.78
N PRO A 2 -2.26 16.34 -2.48
CA PRO A 2 -1.72 15.92 -3.79
C PRO A 2 -0.97 14.59 -3.71
N GLU A 3 -1.23 13.68 -4.67
CA GLU A 3 -0.62 12.34 -4.72
C GLU A 3 0.91 12.37 -4.62
N SER A 4 1.51 11.31 -4.06
CA SER A 4 2.97 11.18 -4.08
C SER A 4 3.45 10.72 -5.46
N HIS A 5 4.68 11.08 -5.81
CA HIS A 5 5.33 10.63 -7.06
C HIS A 5 6.61 9.85 -6.75
N TYR A 6 6.60 9.10 -5.65
CA TYR A 6 7.80 8.44 -5.14
C TYR A 6 8.24 7.31 -6.09
N PRO A 7 9.52 7.22 -6.47
CA PRO A 7 10.01 6.17 -7.37
C PRO A 7 9.70 4.76 -6.85
N ALA A 8 8.98 3.98 -7.65
CA ALA A 8 8.65 2.60 -7.31
C ALA A 8 9.79 1.65 -7.73
N ARG A 9 9.98 0.55 -7.00
CA ARG A 9 10.97 -0.52 -7.31
C ARG A 9 10.30 -1.74 -7.97
N TRP A 10 11.04 -2.75 -8.41
CA TRP A 10 10.49 -4.01 -8.95
C TRP A 10 9.55 -3.81 -10.14
N TRP A 11 10.12 -3.34 -11.24
CA TRP A 11 9.45 -3.21 -12.53
C TRP A 11 10.47 -3.20 -13.66
N ARG A 12 10.01 -3.43 -14.87
CA ARG A 12 10.83 -3.40 -16.08
C ARG A 12 10.05 -2.81 -17.25
N VAL A 13 10.77 -2.22 -18.20
CA VAL A 13 10.21 -1.75 -19.46
C VAL A 13 10.05 -2.95 -20.40
N LEU A 14 8.92 -3.02 -21.10
CA LEU A 14 8.62 -4.01 -22.13
C LEU A 14 8.99 -3.47 -23.52
N PRO A 15 9.23 -4.34 -24.51
CA PRO A 15 9.59 -3.91 -25.87
C PRO A 15 8.57 -2.99 -26.55
N ASP A 16 7.31 -3.04 -26.12
CA ASP A 16 6.21 -2.20 -26.63
C ASP A 16 6.05 -0.86 -25.88
N GLY A 17 7.02 -0.51 -25.03
CA GLY A 17 7.04 0.73 -24.25
C GLY A 17 6.21 0.72 -22.97
N ARG A 18 5.48 -0.37 -22.68
CA ARG A 18 4.77 -0.51 -21.39
C ARG A 18 5.73 -0.80 -20.24
N ILE A 19 5.25 -0.60 -19.02
CA ILE A 19 5.93 -1.06 -17.81
C ILE A 19 5.26 -2.32 -17.28
N GLN A 20 6.03 -3.36 -16.98
CA GLN A 20 5.58 -4.47 -16.16
C GLN A 20 5.99 -4.26 -14.70
N CYS A 21 5.02 -4.31 -13.80
CA CYS A 21 5.22 -4.30 -12.35
C CYS A 21 5.43 -5.72 -11.83
N ASP A 22 6.58 -6.00 -11.20
CA ASP A 22 6.97 -7.35 -10.74
C ASP A 22 6.85 -7.52 -9.21
N LEU A 23 6.32 -6.52 -8.50
CA LEU A 23 6.20 -6.56 -7.03
C LEU A 23 5.26 -7.66 -6.52
N CYS A 24 4.26 -8.06 -7.31
CA CYS A 24 3.25 -9.01 -6.88
C CYS A 24 2.84 -9.92 -8.05
N PRO A 25 2.20 -11.08 -7.78
CA PRO A 25 1.94 -12.10 -8.81
C PRO A 25 0.93 -11.69 -9.90
N ARG A 26 0.45 -10.44 -9.89
CA ARG A 26 -0.42 -9.88 -10.94
C ARG A 26 0.34 -9.48 -12.20
N TYR A 27 1.64 -9.18 -12.09
CA TYR A 27 2.48 -8.74 -13.22
C TYR A 27 1.82 -7.68 -14.11
N CYS A 28 1.22 -6.64 -13.50
CA CYS A 28 0.46 -5.63 -14.24
C CYS A 28 1.33 -4.98 -15.32
N LYS A 29 0.83 -4.95 -16.56
CA LYS A 29 1.46 -4.28 -17.72
C LYS A 29 0.74 -2.97 -17.94
N LEU A 30 1.42 -1.85 -17.71
CA LEU A 30 0.84 -0.53 -17.61
C LEU A 30 1.22 0.30 -18.84
N HIS A 31 0.22 1.00 -19.37
CA HIS A 31 0.40 2.13 -20.28
C HIS A 31 0.69 3.41 -19.49
N GLU A 32 1.21 4.44 -20.16
CA GLU A 32 1.41 5.77 -19.56
C GLU A 32 0.10 6.29 -18.92
N GLY A 33 0.20 6.79 -17.69
CA GLY A 33 -0.94 7.22 -16.88
C GLY A 33 -1.74 6.09 -16.22
N GLN A 34 -1.55 4.82 -16.61
CA GLN A 34 -2.31 3.70 -16.09
C GLN A 34 -1.83 3.29 -14.69
N ARG A 35 -2.79 2.91 -13.85
CA ARG A 35 -2.54 2.30 -12.53
C ARG A 35 -2.64 0.78 -12.58
N GLY A 36 -1.84 0.12 -11.75
CA GLY A 36 -2.00 -1.30 -11.46
C GLY A 36 -3.32 -1.60 -10.75
N LEU A 37 -3.63 -2.89 -10.63
CA LEU A 37 -4.85 -3.36 -9.94
C LEU A 37 -4.96 -2.85 -8.50
N CYS A 38 -3.82 -2.63 -7.84
CA CYS A 38 -3.76 -2.09 -6.49
C CYS A 38 -4.04 -0.58 -6.40
N PHE A 39 -4.20 0.11 -7.54
CA PHE A 39 -4.43 1.55 -7.67
C PHE A 39 -3.33 2.49 -7.15
N VAL A 40 -2.32 1.97 -6.44
CA VAL A 40 -1.27 2.78 -5.82
C VAL A 40 0.08 2.77 -6.55
N ARG A 41 0.18 2.00 -7.64
CA ARG A 41 1.34 2.03 -8.55
C ARG A 41 0.89 2.51 -9.92
N LYS A 42 1.48 3.60 -10.40
CA LYS A 42 1.11 4.27 -11.65
C LYS A 42 2.32 4.35 -12.57
N MET A 43 2.14 4.15 -13.87
CA MET A 43 3.16 4.54 -14.85
C MET A 43 3.04 6.04 -15.13
N GLU A 44 4.11 6.77 -14.95
CA GLU A 44 4.18 8.21 -15.18
C GLU A 44 5.59 8.62 -15.63
N GLY A 45 5.68 9.37 -16.72
CA GLY A 45 6.94 9.80 -17.31
C GLY A 45 7.84 8.63 -17.69
N GLY A 46 7.26 7.51 -18.16
CA GLY A 46 8.02 6.30 -18.47
C GLY A 46 8.62 5.59 -17.26
N LYS A 47 8.16 5.90 -16.04
CA LYS A 47 8.62 5.28 -14.79
C LYS A 47 7.44 4.77 -13.98
N LEU A 48 7.68 3.77 -13.13
CA LEU A 48 6.68 3.36 -12.14
C LEU A 48 6.83 4.21 -10.87
N VAL A 49 5.74 4.81 -10.41
CA VAL A 49 5.69 5.62 -9.18
C VAL A 49 4.66 5.07 -8.20
N LEU A 50 4.88 5.34 -6.91
CA LEU A 50 3.93 5.09 -5.82
C LEU A 50 3.11 6.35 -5.57
N THR A 51 1.78 6.24 -5.57
CA THR A 51 0.87 7.38 -5.39
C THR A 51 0.43 7.62 -3.94
N THR A 52 0.84 6.74 -3.03
CA THR A 52 0.48 6.75 -1.60
C THR A 52 1.68 6.60 -0.66
N TYR A 53 2.89 6.88 -1.14
CA TYR A 53 4.08 6.85 -0.30
C TYR A 53 4.02 7.92 0.80
N GLY A 54 4.48 7.58 2.01
CA GLY A 54 4.46 8.49 3.15
C GLY A 54 3.06 8.72 3.72
N ARG A 55 2.13 7.78 3.52
CA ARG A 55 0.73 7.89 3.94
C ARG A 55 0.24 6.62 4.61
N SER A 56 -0.58 6.76 5.64
CA SER A 56 -1.19 5.63 6.36
C SER A 56 -2.69 5.78 6.55
N SER A 57 -3.43 4.69 6.41
CA SER A 57 -4.87 4.63 6.62
C SER A 57 -5.29 4.58 8.09
N GLY A 58 -4.42 5.03 8.99
CA GLY A 58 -4.60 5.00 10.43
C GLY A 58 -3.69 4.02 11.15
N PHE A 59 -3.61 4.25 12.46
CA PHE A 59 -2.78 3.54 13.41
C PHE A 59 -3.63 2.99 14.54
N CYS A 60 -3.29 1.82 15.04
CA CYS A 60 -3.97 1.23 16.18
C CYS A 60 -3.00 0.41 17.03
N VAL A 61 -2.99 0.67 18.33
CA VAL A 61 -2.34 -0.20 19.33
C VAL A 61 -3.44 -1.06 19.93
N ASP A 62 -3.37 -2.36 19.66
CA ASP A 62 -4.33 -3.36 20.13
C ASP A 62 -3.62 -4.42 20.99
N PRO A 63 -4.34 -5.17 21.82
CA PRO A 63 -3.81 -6.43 22.37
C PRO A 63 -3.53 -7.44 21.24
N ILE A 64 -2.48 -8.24 21.39
CA ILE A 64 -2.08 -9.24 20.38
C ILE A 64 -3.19 -10.26 20.10
N GLU A 65 -4.07 -10.51 21.06
CA GLU A 65 -5.21 -11.43 20.99
C GLU A 65 -6.23 -11.03 19.90
N LYS A 66 -6.22 -9.78 19.43
CA LYS A 66 -7.04 -9.35 18.28
C LYS A 66 -6.55 -9.95 16.96
N LYS A 67 -5.28 -10.37 16.88
CA LYS A 67 -4.68 -10.91 15.65
C LYS A 67 -4.95 -12.42 15.56
N PRO A 68 -5.14 -12.97 14.35
CA PRO A 68 -5.43 -14.39 14.15
C PRO A 68 -4.16 -15.25 14.30
N LEU A 69 -3.48 -15.16 15.44
CA LEU A 69 -2.24 -15.87 15.77
C LEU A 69 -2.45 -16.68 17.06
N ASN A 70 -2.20 -17.99 17.00
CA ASN A 70 -2.36 -18.86 18.17
C ASN A 70 -1.16 -18.74 19.11
N HIS A 71 -1.41 -18.44 20.39
CA HIS A 71 -0.41 -18.39 21.46
C HIS A 71 0.85 -17.58 21.09
N PHE A 72 0.66 -16.43 20.44
CA PHE A 72 1.74 -15.56 20.01
C PHE A 72 1.87 -14.38 20.99
N TYR A 73 2.90 -14.41 21.85
CA TYR A 73 3.20 -13.40 22.87
C TYR A 73 2.01 -12.92 23.73
N PRO A 74 1.31 -13.81 24.47
CA PRO A 74 0.09 -13.43 25.21
C PRO A 74 0.28 -12.21 26.13
N GLY A 75 -0.74 -11.36 26.18
CA GLY A 75 -0.76 -10.14 26.99
C GLY A 75 0.10 -8.98 26.46
N SER A 76 0.78 -9.16 25.32
CA SER A 76 1.53 -8.09 24.66
C SER A 76 0.63 -7.18 23.82
N SER A 77 1.16 -6.00 23.50
CA SER A 77 0.55 -5.06 22.55
C SER A 77 1.08 -5.25 21.14
N VAL A 78 0.26 -4.95 20.14
CA VAL A 78 0.63 -4.92 18.72
C VAL A 78 0.31 -3.56 18.12
N PHE A 79 1.33 -2.96 17.51
CA PHE A 79 1.17 -1.73 16.73
C PHE A 79 0.81 -2.08 15.28
N SER A 80 -0.35 -1.60 14.82
CA SER A 80 -0.89 -1.87 13.49
C SER A 80 -0.99 -0.57 12.70
N PHE A 81 -0.54 -0.61 11.45
CA PHE A 81 -0.73 0.46 10.47
C PHE A 81 -1.02 -0.14 9.10
N GLY A 82 -1.66 0.63 8.23
CA GLY A 82 -2.01 0.23 6.87
C GLY A 82 -1.75 1.33 5.86
N THR A 83 -1.73 0.97 4.57
CA THR A 83 -1.72 1.93 3.46
C THR A 83 -2.88 1.59 2.52
N ALA A 84 -3.25 2.53 1.65
CA ALA A 84 -4.27 2.25 0.63
C ALA A 84 -3.76 1.26 -0.42
N GLY A 85 -4.70 0.51 -1.02
CA GLY A 85 -4.45 -0.40 -2.14
C GLY A 85 -4.15 -1.85 -1.75
N CYS A 86 -4.58 -2.79 -2.60
CA CYS A 86 -4.35 -4.22 -2.42
C CYS A 86 -4.25 -4.96 -3.76
N ASN A 87 -3.36 -5.97 -3.85
CA ASN A 87 -3.21 -6.83 -5.03
C ASN A 87 -4.29 -7.94 -5.13
N LEU A 88 -5.11 -8.11 -4.09
CA LEU A 88 -6.23 -9.04 -4.03
C LEU A 88 -7.55 -8.34 -4.40
N ALA A 89 -8.58 -9.11 -4.70
CA ALA A 89 -9.94 -8.63 -5.02
C ALA A 89 -10.98 -9.44 -4.25
N CYS A 90 -10.82 -9.48 -2.92
CA CYS A 90 -11.68 -10.27 -2.03
C CYS A 90 -13.12 -9.78 -2.11
N LYS A 91 -14.08 -10.70 -2.27
CA LYS A 91 -15.52 -10.39 -2.34
C LYS A 91 -16.06 -9.77 -1.04
N PHE A 92 -15.51 -10.20 0.10
CA PHE A 92 -15.96 -9.80 1.45
C PHE A 92 -14.82 -9.11 2.19
N CYS A 93 -14.17 -8.14 1.55
CA CYS A 93 -13.07 -7.41 2.19
C CYS A 93 -13.62 -6.51 3.30
N GLN A 94 -13.23 -6.77 4.55
CA GLN A 94 -13.57 -5.90 5.68
C GLN A 94 -12.94 -4.51 5.56
N ASN A 95 -11.80 -4.42 4.86
CA ASN A 95 -11.08 -3.17 4.61
C ASN A 95 -11.31 -2.69 3.16
N TRP A 96 -12.51 -2.92 2.61
CA TRP A 96 -12.83 -2.58 1.21
C TRP A 96 -12.54 -1.11 0.89
N ASP A 97 -12.98 -0.23 1.79
CA ASP A 97 -12.86 1.22 1.66
C ASP A 97 -11.40 1.68 1.49
N ILE A 98 -10.45 0.94 2.07
CA ILE A 98 -9.02 1.26 1.97
C ILE A 98 -8.33 0.50 0.82
N SER A 99 -8.74 -0.74 0.58
CA SER A 99 -8.08 -1.65 -0.37
C SER A 99 -8.51 -1.43 -1.83
N LYS A 100 -9.68 -0.81 -2.04
CA LYS A 100 -10.30 -0.58 -3.36
C LYS A 100 -10.67 0.86 -3.63
N SER A 101 -10.46 1.77 -2.70
CA SER A 101 -10.69 3.18 -2.99
C SER A 101 -9.78 3.68 -4.11
N ARG A 102 -10.41 4.26 -5.13
CA ARG A 102 -9.76 5.05 -6.19
C ARG A 102 -9.55 6.49 -5.74
N GLU A 103 -10.18 6.87 -4.64
CA GLU A 103 -10.06 8.14 -3.96
C GLU A 103 -9.11 7.97 -2.77
N THR A 104 -7.82 7.97 -3.06
CA THR A 104 -6.75 7.92 -2.04
C THR A 104 -6.65 9.21 -1.20
N ASP A 105 -7.63 10.12 -1.31
CA ASP A 105 -7.57 11.47 -0.76
C ASP A 105 -8.32 11.65 0.56
N THR A 106 -9.25 10.74 0.89
CA THR A 106 -10.16 10.90 2.05
C THR A 106 -9.80 10.09 3.28
N MET A 107 -8.76 9.23 3.23
CA MET A 107 -8.53 8.24 4.30
C MET A 107 -7.05 8.00 4.64
N VAL A 108 -6.19 9.03 4.59
CA VAL A 108 -4.75 8.83 4.83
C VAL A 108 -4.11 10.02 5.52
N ASP A 109 -3.58 9.77 6.72
CA ASP A 109 -2.69 10.68 7.42
C ASP A 109 -1.27 10.58 6.84
N GLN A 110 -0.49 11.65 6.99
CA GLN A 110 0.93 11.61 6.68
C GLN A 110 1.65 10.69 7.65
N ALA A 111 2.48 9.81 7.11
CA ALA A 111 3.20 8.80 7.86
C ALA A 111 4.43 8.33 7.07
N MET A 112 5.57 8.98 7.32
CA MET A 112 6.84 8.59 6.69
C MET A 112 7.38 7.31 7.35
N PRO A 113 8.14 6.47 6.61
CA PRO A 113 8.68 5.23 7.16
C PRO A 113 9.45 5.40 8.48
N ASP A 114 10.27 6.45 8.59
CA ASP A 114 11.05 6.71 9.81
C ASP A 114 10.16 7.11 10.99
N GLU A 115 9.08 7.84 10.74
CA GLU A 115 8.09 8.21 11.76
C GLU A 115 7.35 6.98 12.29
N ILE A 116 6.99 6.05 11.39
CA ILE A 116 6.34 4.78 11.76
C ILE A 116 7.30 3.92 12.58
N ALA A 117 8.58 3.84 12.19
CA ALA A 117 9.59 3.09 12.93
C ALA A 117 9.78 3.66 14.34
N ALA A 118 9.95 4.98 14.46
CA ALA A 118 10.08 5.65 15.75
C ALA A 118 8.81 5.58 16.61
N ALA A 119 7.63 5.42 16.01
CA ALA A 119 6.39 5.18 16.75
C ALA A 119 6.30 3.76 17.31
N ALA A 120 6.88 2.77 16.61
CA ALA A 120 6.85 1.36 17.02
C ALA A 120 7.81 1.02 18.18
N GLU A 121 8.77 1.89 18.48
CA GLU A 121 9.71 1.72 19.61
C GLU A 121 9.16 2.23 20.95
N ARG A 122 8.03 2.94 20.95
CA ARG A 122 7.40 3.52 22.14
C ARG A 122 6.42 2.54 22.76
#